data_AF-A0A1A7ZNG4-F1
#
_entry.id   AF-A0A1A7ZNG4-F1
#
_cell.length_a   1.000
_cell.length_b   1.000
_cell.length_c   1.000
_cell.angle_alpha   90.00
_cell.angle_beta   90.00
_cell.angle_gamma   90.00
#
_symmetry.space_group_name_H-M   'P 1'
#
loop_
_entity.id
_entity.type
_entity.pdbx_description
1 polymer ?
#
loop_
_entity_poly.entity_id
_entity_poly.type
_entity_poly.pdbx_seq_one_letter_code
_entity_poly.pdbx_strand_id
1 'polypeptide(L)'
;TYLPVMSKIKANRDKVLIYNPTFLKYVYESWLEGHGRYPSTGFLGLMLAVHLCDEVSVFGFGADQYGNWHHYWEKNHMAGAHRHTGVHNGDYEYNVTLLLQDKHKIQMFKGR
;
A
#
# COMPACT_ATOMS: atom_id res chain seq x y z
N THR A 1 3.41 -20.68 6.87
CA THR A 1 2.44 -19.82 6.17
C THR A 1 1.09 -20.52 6.18
N TYR A 2 -0.03 -19.80 6.07
CA TYR A 2 -1.36 -20.42 6.09
C TYR A 2 -1.81 -20.96 4.71
N LEU A 3 -1.09 -20.57 3.64
CA LEU A 3 -1.22 -21.11 2.28
C LEU A 3 0.16 -21.58 1.76
N PRO A 4 0.20 -22.46 0.73
CA PRO A 4 1.47 -22.88 0.11
C PRO A 4 2.28 -21.69 -0.39
N VAL A 5 3.59 -21.74 -0.21
CA VAL A 5 4.55 -20.75 -0.72
C VAL A 5 5.67 -21.44 -1.48
N MET A 6 6.35 -20.68 -2.35
CA MET A 6 7.54 -21.19 -3.04
C MET A 6 8.62 -21.55 -2.01
N SER A 7 9.06 -22.81 -2.01
CA SER A 7 10.09 -23.30 -1.09
C SER A 7 11.49 -22.79 -1.41
N LYS A 8 11.71 -22.36 -2.67
CA LYS A 8 12.96 -21.77 -3.16
C LYS A 8 12.62 -20.67 -4.16
N ILE A 9 13.38 -19.57 -4.10
CA ILE A 9 13.34 -18.49 -5.08
C ILE A 9 14.73 -18.27 -5.67
N LYS A 10 14.79 -17.84 -6.93
CA LYS A 10 16.05 -17.41 -7.56
C LYS A 10 16.23 -15.91 -7.30
N ALA A 11 16.83 -15.55 -6.18
CA ALA A 11 17.14 -14.17 -5.80
C ALA A 11 18.63 -14.02 -5.46
N ASN A 12 19.20 -12.83 -5.72
CA ASN A 12 20.53 -12.49 -5.24
C ASN A 12 20.44 -12.07 -3.77
N ARG A 13 21.14 -12.78 -2.87
CA ARG A 13 21.11 -12.51 -1.42
C ARG A 13 21.53 -11.08 -1.08
N ASP A 14 22.48 -10.51 -1.81
CA ASP A 14 23.00 -9.15 -1.56
C ASP A 14 22.02 -8.06 -2.01
N LYS A 15 20.94 -8.43 -2.70
CA LYS A 15 19.87 -7.53 -3.13
C LYS A 15 18.57 -7.72 -2.34
N VAL A 16 18.58 -8.56 -1.30
CA VAL A 16 17.43 -8.75 -0.42
C VAL A 16 17.47 -7.73 0.69
N LEU A 17 16.40 -6.95 0.81
CA LEU A 17 16.18 -6.00 1.90
C LEU A 17 14.99 -6.47 2.74
N ILE A 18 15.02 -6.15 4.04
CA ILE A 18 14.01 -6.56 5.01
C ILE A 18 13.42 -5.30 5.65
N TYR A 19 12.09 -5.17 5.59
CA TYR A 19 11.38 -4.15 6.36
C TYR A 19 11.61 -4.36 7.85
N ASN A 20 11.93 -3.29 8.57
CA ASN A 20 11.98 -3.32 10.02
C ASN A 20 10.56 -3.49 10.60
N PRO A 21 10.28 -4.52 11.43
CA PRO A 21 8.97 -4.69 12.06
C PRO A 21 8.50 -3.47 12.88
N THR A 22 9.43 -2.73 13.50
CA THR A 22 9.10 -1.49 14.22
C THR A 22 8.62 -0.40 13.27
N PHE A 23 9.11 -0.35 12.03
CA PHE A 23 8.58 0.56 11.02
C PHE A 23 7.13 0.22 10.66
N LEU A 24 6.78 -1.08 10.57
CA LEU A 24 5.40 -1.51 10.32
C LEU A 24 4.45 -1.05 11.44
N LYS A 25 4.89 -1.21 12.70
CA LYS A 25 4.15 -0.74 13.89
C LYS A 25 4.01 0.79 13.89
N TYR A 26 5.09 1.51 13.59
CA TYR A 26 5.09 2.96 13.48
C TYR A 26 4.08 3.46 12.42
N VAL A 27 4.06 2.86 11.23
CA VAL A 27 3.08 3.22 10.18
C VAL A 27 1.66 2.98 10.69
N TYR A 28 1.41 1.85 11.35
CA TYR A 28 0.10 1.54 11.89
C TYR A 28 -0.37 2.52 12.98
N GLU A 29 0.49 2.85 13.94
CA GLU A 29 0.11 3.67 15.09
C GLU A 29 0.13 5.17 14.79
N SER A 30 1.12 5.65 14.03
CA SER A 30 1.34 7.08 13.83
C SER A 30 0.72 7.64 12.56
N TRP A 31 0.49 6.81 11.54
CA TRP A 31 -0.09 7.26 10.26
C TRP A 31 -1.50 6.73 10.05
N LEU A 32 -1.78 5.51 10.51
CA LEU A 32 -3.11 4.92 10.41
C LEU A 32 -3.94 5.03 11.68
N GLU A 33 -3.38 5.57 12.77
CA GLU A 33 -4.08 5.77 14.05
C GLU A 33 -4.81 4.50 14.55
N GLY A 34 -4.29 3.31 14.23
CA GLY A 34 -4.91 2.04 14.60
C GLY A 34 -6.11 1.61 13.74
N HIS A 35 -6.35 2.25 12.59
CA HIS A 35 -7.42 1.85 11.68
C HIS A 35 -7.05 0.60 10.84
N GLY A 36 -7.96 -0.38 10.82
CA GLY A 36 -7.70 -1.70 10.25
C GLY A 36 -6.97 -2.61 11.24
N ARG A 37 -6.54 -3.80 10.81
CA ARG A 37 -5.77 -4.73 11.64
C ARG A 37 -4.26 -4.49 11.52
N TYR A 38 -3.81 -4.09 10.34
CA TYR A 38 -2.45 -3.67 10.02
C TYR A 38 -2.43 -2.95 8.65
N PRO A 39 -1.39 -2.16 8.33
CA PRO A 39 -1.30 -1.41 7.07
C PRO A 39 -1.27 -2.31 5.84
N SER A 40 -1.86 -1.88 4.73
CA SER A 40 -1.71 -2.57 3.45
C SER A 40 -0.30 -2.48 2.91
N THR A 41 0.08 -3.43 2.04
CA THR A 41 1.38 -3.41 1.37
C THR A 41 1.60 -2.13 0.56
N GLY A 42 0.54 -1.60 -0.07
CA GLY A 42 0.62 -0.36 -0.83
C GLY A 42 0.96 0.84 0.06
N PHE A 43 0.28 0.95 1.20
CA PHE A 43 0.52 2.04 2.14
C PHE A 43 1.91 1.94 2.81
N LEU A 44 2.37 0.73 3.14
CA LEU A 44 3.75 0.53 3.63
C LEU A 44 4.79 0.98 2.61
N GLY A 45 4.59 0.63 1.33
CA GLY A 45 5.47 1.06 0.23
C GLY A 45 5.53 2.59 0.10
N LEU A 46 4.37 3.25 0.17
CA LEU A 46 4.27 4.71 0.17
C LEU A 46 5.05 5.32 1.34
N MET A 47 4.81 4.82 2.56
CA MET A 47 5.45 5.37 3.75
C MET A 47 6.96 5.15 3.74
N LEU A 48 7.45 4.02 3.24
CA LEU A 48 8.89 3.81 3.09
C LEU A 48 9.50 4.80 2.11
N ALA A 49 8.87 5.04 0.96
CA ALA A 49 9.35 6.02 -0.01
C ALA A 49 9.42 7.42 0.61
N VAL A 50 8.40 7.83 1.37
CA VAL A 50 8.38 9.13 2.08
C VAL A 50 9.53 9.27 3.09
N HIS A 51 10.03 8.17 3.68
CA HIS A 51 11.15 8.22 4.63
C HIS A 51 12.53 8.15 3.96
N LEU A 52 12.62 7.63 2.72
CA LEU A 52 13.89 7.38 2.05
C LEU A 52 14.18 8.36 0.91
N CYS A 53 13.17 8.97 0.31
CA CYS A 53 13.28 9.78 -0.89
C CYS A 53 13.02 11.25 -0.59
N ASP A 54 13.69 12.14 -1.33
CA ASP A 54 13.45 13.58 -1.25
C ASP A 54 12.13 14.00 -1.92
N GLU A 55 11.74 13.27 -2.98
CA GLU A 55 10.51 13.48 -3.74
C GLU A 55 9.84 12.13 -4.04
N VAL A 56 8.52 12.07 -3.95
CA VAL A 56 7.74 10.84 -4.15
C VAL A 56 6.58 11.08 -5.09
N SER A 57 6.57 10.35 -6.21
CA SER A 57 5.44 10.29 -7.14
C SER A 57 4.69 8.97 -6.99
N VAL A 58 3.35 9.03 -6.96
CA VAL A 58 2.48 7.89 -6.67
C VAL A 58 1.57 7.61 -7.87
N PHE A 59 1.60 6.36 -8.34
CA PHE A 59 0.83 5.88 -9.49
C PHE A 59 0.05 4.61 -9.11
N GLY A 60 -1.18 4.46 -9.61
CA GLY A 60 -1.98 3.24 -9.39
C GLY A 60 -2.52 3.07 -7.97
N PHE A 61 -2.67 4.17 -7.22
CA PHE A 61 -3.31 4.17 -5.91
C PHE A 61 -4.75 4.66 -6.02
N GLY A 62 -5.66 4.00 -5.30
CA GLY A 62 -7.08 4.35 -5.28
C GLY A 62 -7.90 3.60 -6.32
N ALA A 63 -9.18 3.94 -6.37
CA ALA A 63 -10.12 3.46 -7.37
C ALA A 63 -9.89 4.14 -8.73
N ASP A 64 -10.37 3.52 -9.81
CA ASP A 64 -10.51 4.20 -11.10
C ASP A 64 -11.58 5.32 -11.03
N GLN A 65 -11.75 6.09 -12.12
CA GLN A 65 -12.72 7.19 -12.17
C GLN A 65 -14.19 6.75 -11.96
N TYR A 66 -14.49 5.46 -12.07
CA TYR A 66 -15.81 4.87 -11.87
C TYR A 66 -15.97 4.25 -10.47
N GLY A 67 -14.95 4.35 -9.61
CA GLY A 67 -14.95 3.77 -8.27
C GLY A 67 -14.61 2.28 -8.22
N ASN A 68 -14.16 1.69 -9.33
CA ASN A 68 -13.78 0.28 -9.38
C ASN A 68 -12.40 0.06 -8.76
N TRP A 69 -12.27 -1.05 -8.06
CA TRP A 69 -11.01 -1.54 -7.51
C TRP A 69 -10.65 -2.81 -8.22
N HIS A 70 -9.68 -2.72 -9.13
CA HIS A 70 -9.17 -3.83 -9.90
C HIS A 70 -7.69 -3.66 -10.19
N HIS A 71 -6.98 -4.77 -10.35
CA HIS A 71 -5.60 -4.71 -10.77
C HIS A 71 -5.54 -4.41 -12.28
N TYR A 72 -4.56 -3.61 -12.69
CA TYR A 72 -4.41 -3.18 -14.10
C TYR A 72 -4.08 -4.32 -15.08
N TRP A 73 -3.64 -5.48 -14.58
CA TRP A 73 -3.17 -6.60 -15.39
C TRP A 73 -4.13 -7.80 -15.45
N GLU A 74 -5.23 -7.78 -14.70
CA GLU A 74 -6.12 -8.95 -14.60
C GLU A 74 -7.59 -8.58 -14.86
N LYS A 75 -8.34 -9.54 -15.43
CA LYS A 75 -9.79 -9.44 -15.58
C LYS A 75 -10.46 -10.16 -14.41
N ASN A 76 -10.51 -9.49 -13.26
CA ASN A 76 -11.06 -10.05 -12.02
C ASN A 76 -12.33 -9.32 -11.61
N HIS A 77 -13.47 -10.00 -11.75
CA HIS A 77 -14.79 -9.49 -11.37
C HIS A 77 -14.98 -9.33 -9.85
N MET A 78 -14.07 -9.86 -9.03
CA MET A 78 -14.11 -9.82 -7.55
C MET A 78 -13.00 -8.96 -6.93
N ALA A 79 -12.38 -8.05 -7.68
CA ALA A 79 -11.20 -7.34 -7.18
C ALA A 79 -11.47 -6.37 -6.00
N GLY A 80 -12.74 -6.08 -5.68
CA GLY A 80 -13.18 -5.46 -4.43
C GLY A 80 -13.15 -6.34 -3.17
N ALA A 81 -12.74 -7.61 -3.26
CA ALA A 81 -12.80 -8.56 -2.14
C ALA A 81 -12.01 -8.10 -0.91
N HIS A 82 -10.88 -7.43 -1.10
CA HIS A 82 -10.07 -6.85 -0.02
C HIS A 82 -10.88 -5.94 0.93
N ARG A 83 -11.85 -5.18 0.41
CA ARG A 83 -12.76 -4.32 1.21
C ARG A 83 -13.70 -5.10 2.12
N HIS A 84 -14.05 -6.33 1.76
CA HIS A 84 -14.97 -7.18 2.54
C HIS A 84 -14.28 -7.85 3.72
N THR A 85 -12.97 -8.07 3.63
CA THR A 85 -12.21 -8.78 4.67
C THR A 85 -11.98 -7.95 5.93
N GLY A 86 -12.03 -6.61 5.82
CA GLY A 86 -11.76 -5.69 6.93
C GLY A 86 -10.34 -5.74 7.50
N VAL A 87 -9.41 -6.45 6.84
CA VAL A 87 -8.02 -6.58 7.30
C VAL A 87 -7.30 -5.23 7.26
N HIS A 88 -7.54 -4.46 6.21
CA HIS A 88 -7.01 -3.11 6.02
C HIS A 88 -8.17 -2.12 5.96
N ASN A 89 -7.94 -0.89 6.42
CA ASN A 89 -8.88 0.20 6.20
C ASN A 89 -8.43 1.02 4.97
N GLY A 90 -8.73 0.51 3.77
CA GLY A 90 -8.28 1.10 2.51
C GLY A 90 -8.78 2.53 2.26
N ASP A 91 -9.98 2.86 2.74
CA ASP A 91 -10.52 4.22 2.59
C ASP A 91 -9.76 5.21 3.50
N TYR A 92 -9.40 4.79 4.72
CA TYR A 92 -8.55 5.61 5.61
C TYR A 92 -7.14 5.79 5.03
N GLU A 93 -6.50 4.71 4.57
CA GLU A 93 -5.19 4.78 3.90
C GLU A 93 -5.21 5.72 2.69
N TYR A 94 -6.26 5.66 1.88
CA TYR A 94 -6.42 6.56 0.74
C TYR A 94 -6.62 8.02 1.18
N ASN A 95 -7.39 8.27 2.23
CA ASN A 95 -7.55 9.62 2.79
C ASN A 95 -6.22 10.21 3.30
N VAL A 96 -5.38 9.42 3.98
CA VAL A 96 -4.04 9.86 4.39
C VAL A 96 -3.18 10.16 3.17
N THR A 97 -3.28 9.35 2.11
CA THR A 97 -2.57 9.58 0.85
C THR A 97 -3.01 10.90 0.19
N LEU A 98 -4.32 11.20 0.17
CA LEU A 98 -4.84 12.48 -0.33
C LEU A 98 -4.37 13.66 0.52
N LEU A 99 -4.26 13.50 1.84
CA LEU A 99 -3.74 14.54 2.73
C LEU A 99 -2.24 14.80 2.48
N LEU A 100 -1.45 13.76 2.21
CA LEU A 100 -0.04 13.92 1.82
C LEU A 100 0.10 14.70 0.52
N GLN A 101 -0.78 14.45 -0.46
CA GLN A 101 -0.85 15.20 -1.71
C GLN A 101 -1.22 16.67 -1.48
N ASP A 102 -2.26 16.92 -0.69
CA ASP A 102 -2.73 18.28 -0.33
C ASP A 102 -1.63 19.09 0.38
N LYS A 103 -0.83 18.43 1.21
CA LYS A 103 0.33 19.04 1.89
C LYS A 103 1.61 19.10 1.05
N HIS A 104 1.53 18.77 -0.23
CA HIS A 104 2.66 18.75 -1.17
C HIS A 104 3.83 17.88 -0.68
N LYS A 105 3.54 16.77 0.02
CA LYS A 105 4.55 15.79 0.45
C LYS A 105 4.77 14.69 -0.57
N ILE A 106 3.79 14.44 -1.42
CA ILE A 106 3.86 13.51 -2.53
C ILE A 106 3.22 14.17 -3.76
N GLN A 107 3.42 13.57 -4.94
CA GLN A 107 2.69 13.90 -6.16
C GLN A 107 1.88 12.68 -6.64
N MET A 108 0.56 12.76 -6.59
CA MET A 108 -0.34 11.70 -7.06
C MET A 108 -0.72 11.85 -8.53
N PHE A 109 -0.63 10.73 -9.25
CA PHE A 109 -1.12 10.57 -10.61
C PHE A 109 -2.31 9.59 -10.61
N LYS A 110 -3.53 10.13 -10.68
CA LYS A 110 -4.78 9.37 -10.51
C LYS A 110 -5.12 8.41 -11.66
N GLY A 111 -4.44 8.52 -12.80
CA GLY A 111 -4.73 7.68 -13.95
C GLY A 111 -6.13 7.94 -14.53
N ARG A 112 -6.79 6.87 -14.98
CA ARG A 112 -8.14 6.86 -15.55
C ARG A 112 -9.00 5.91 -14.75
#